data_AF-A0A495QUM7-F1
#
_entry.id   AF-A0A495QUM7-F1
#
_cell.length_a   1.000
_cell.length_b   1.000
_cell.length_c   1.000
_cell.angle_alpha   90.00
_cell.angle_beta   90.00
_cell.angle_gamma   90.00
#
_symmetry.space_group_name_H-M   'P 1'
#
loop_
_entity.id
_entity.type
_entity.pdbx_description
1 polymer ?
#
loop_
_entity_poly.entity_id
_entity_poly.type
_entity_poly.pdbx_seq_one_letter_code
_entity_poly.pdbx_strand_id
1 'polypeptide(L)'
;MVETTGWPELEFVCNGGGGCVLVEVVAGAVVIRDSKNPYQAGLVFSRREYADFRRRVRGGSLPRRAVRRATRVLRRVASRMTVAADVARGWIRGWIRDLLG
;
A
#
# COMPACT_ATOMS: atom_id res chain seq x y z
N MET A 1 -16.99 39.37 -6.93
CA MET A 1 -17.56 38.31 -7.79
C MET A 1 -16.42 37.86 -8.68
N VAL A 2 -15.87 36.67 -8.45
CA VAL A 2 -14.83 36.08 -9.31
C VAL A 2 -15.55 35.12 -10.25
N GLU A 3 -15.61 35.49 -11.53
CA GLU A 3 -16.16 34.67 -12.60
C GLU A 3 -15.36 33.37 -12.73
N THR A 4 -16.03 32.23 -12.53
CA THR A 4 -15.53 30.90 -12.83
C THR A 4 -15.87 30.54 -14.28
N THR A 5 -15.15 31.15 -15.23
CA THR A 5 -15.24 30.82 -16.66
C THR A 5 -14.08 29.91 -17.07
N GLY A 6 -14.34 28.61 -17.11
CA GLY A 6 -13.73 27.70 -18.09
C GLY A 6 -12.38 27.07 -17.75
N TRP A 7 -12.39 25.73 -17.65
CA TRP A 7 -11.28 24.81 -17.99
C TRP A 7 -9.99 24.81 -17.14
N PRO A 8 -9.44 23.59 -16.91
CA PRO A 8 -9.91 22.58 -15.97
C PRO A 8 -9.27 22.78 -14.58
N GLU A 9 -9.86 22.17 -13.56
CA GLU A 9 -9.33 22.16 -12.19
C GLU A 9 -7.87 21.67 -12.18
N LEU A 10 -6.92 22.60 -12.05
CA LEU A 10 -5.49 22.32 -11.92
C LEU A 10 -5.23 21.89 -10.48
N GLU A 11 -5.30 20.59 -10.20
CA GLU A 11 -4.77 20.09 -8.93
C GLU A 11 -3.26 19.94 -9.04
N PHE A 12 -2.54 20.85 -8.37
CA PHE A 12 -1.11 20.68 -8.11
C PHE A 12 -0.91 19.61 -7.05
N VAL A 13 -0.23 18.53 -7.41
CA VAL A 13 0.09 17.45 -6.49
C VAL A 13 1.59 17.38 -6.31
N CYS A 14 2.05 17.77 -5.13
CA CYS A 14 3.46 17.76 -4.74
C CYS A 14 3.75 16.61 -3.78
N ASN A 15 4.90 15.97 -3.94
CA ASN A 15 5.47 15.12 -2.89
C ASN A 15 6.38 15.96 -1.98
N GLY A 16 6.62 15.49 -0.74
CA GLY A 16 7.50 16.17 0.23
C GLY A 16 8.97 16.27 -0.20
N GLY A 17 9.35 15.74 -1.37
CA GLY A 17 10.69 15.81 -1.96
C GLY A 17 10.82 16.82 -3.10
N GLY A 18 9.84 17.72 -3.29
CA GLY A 18 9.91 18.82 -4.27
C GLY A 18 9.56 18.43 -5.71
N GLY A 19 9.08 17.21 -5.95
CA GLY A 19 8.47 16.81 -7.21
C GLY A 19 6.99 17.16 -7.21
N CYS A 20 6.58 18.04 -8.11
CA CYS A 20 5.18 18.42 -8.29
C CYS A 20 4.74 18.09 -9.71
N VAL A 21 3.50 17.62 -9.84
CA VAL A 21 2.84 17.39 -11.12
C VAL A 21 1.52 18.15 -11.15
N LEU A 22 1.12 18.61 -12.33
CA LEU A 22 -0.26 19.05 -12.57
C LEU A 22 -1.06 17.87 -13.08
N VAL A 23 -2.26 17.69 -12.53
CA VAL A 23 -3.22 16.71 -13.01
C VAL A 23 -4.45 17.46 -13.49
N GLU A 24 -4.80 17.29 -14.76
CA GLU A 24 -5.90 17.96 -15.44
C GLU A 24 -6.88 16.93 -15.97
N VAL A 25 -8.17 17.31 -16.06
CA VAL A 25 -9.17 16.54 -16.79
C VAL A 25 -9.59 17.31 -18.04
N VAL A 26 -9.19 16.83 -19.21
CA VAL A 26 -9.41 17.49 -20.51
C VAL A 26 -10.16 16.53 -21.42
N ALA A 27 -11.34 16.94 -21.92
CA ALA A 27 -12.17 16.13 -22.83
C ALA A 27 -12.41 14.67 -22.34
N GLY A 28 -12.55 14.47 -21.03
CA GLY A 28 -12.77 13.15 -20.43
C GLY A 28 -11.50 12.28 -20.27
N ALA A 29 -10.34 12.76 -20.71
CA ALA A 29 -9.03 12.19 -20.41
C ALA A 29 -8.39 12.87 -19.19
N VAL A 30 -7.45 12.17 -18.55
CA VAL A 30 -6.61 12.70 -17.49
C VAL A 30 -5.24 13.01 -18.09
N VAL A 31 -4.79 14.25 -17.97
CA VAL A 31 -3.49 14.72 -18.45
C VAL A 31 -2.61 15.00 -17.24
N ILE A 32 -1.39 14.46 -17.24
CA ILE A 32 -0.40 14.68 -16.18
C ILE A 32 0.80 15.42 -16.78
N ARG A 33 1.18 16.54 -16.17
CA ARG A 33 2.29 17.40 -16.62
C ARG A 33 3.30 17.57 -15.50
N ASP A 34 4.57 17.71 -15.88
CA ASP A 34 5.61 18.17 -14.96
C ASP A 34 5.36 19.65 -14.63
N SER A 35 5.29 19.99 -13.33
CA SER A 35 5.03 21.36 -12.92
C SER A 35 6.13 22.34 -13.32
N LYS A 36 7.34 21.83 -13.57
CA LYS A 36 8.46 22.65 -14.01
C LYS A 36 8.40 22.97 -15.51
N ASN A 37 7.64 22.18 -16.29
CA ASN A 37 7.53 22.31 -17.74
C ASN A 37 6.07 22.11 -18.23
N PRO A 38 5.11 22.96 -17.80
CA PRO A 38 3.68 22.73 -18.05
C PRO A 38 3.28 22.77 -19.54
N TYR A 39 4.04 23.47 -20.37
CA TYR A 39 3.77 23.62 -21.80
C TYR A 39 4.27 22.45 -22.65
N GLN A 40 5.04 21.53 -22.09
CA GLN A 40 5.43 20.31 -22.79
C GLN A 40 4.25 19.35 -22.91
N ALA A 41 4.37 18.39 -23.83
CA ALA A 41 3.37 17.34 -23.99
C ALA A 41 3.22 16.55 -22.68
N GLY A 42 2.00 16.54 -22.14
CA GLY A 42 1.67 15.78 -20.93
C GLY A 42 1.44 14.30 -21.24
N LEU A 43 1.51 13.47 -20.21
CA LEU A 43 1.08 12.08 -20.29
C LEU A 43 -0.45 12.03 -20.25
N VAL A 44 -1.06 11.38 -21.24
CA VAL A 44 -2.52 11.32 -21.39
C VAL A 44 -3.02 9.91 -21.09
N PHE A 45 -4.02 9.82 -20.23
CA PHE A 45 -4.65 8.57 -19.82
C PHE A 45 -6.18 8.67 -19.95
N SER A 46 -6.85 7.56 -20.21
CA SER A 46 -8.28 7.50 -19.96
C SER A 46 -8.57 7.61 -18.46
N ARG A 47 -9.77 8.09 -18.11
CA ARG A 47 -10.27 8.09 -16.72
C ARG A 47 -10.16 6.71 -16.07
N ARG A 48 -10.42 5.64 -16.83
CA ARG A 48 -10.36 4.26 -16.33
C ARG A 48 -8.93 3.86 -15.96
N GLU A 49 -7.96 4.10 -16.85
CA GLU A 49 -6.56 3.77 -16.61
C GLU A 49 -5.99 4.54 -15.41
N TYR A 50 -6.29 5.83 -15.31
CA TYR A 50 -5.85 6.64 -14.19
C TYR A 50 -6.45 6.17 -12.85
N ALA A 51 -7.74 5.80 -12.85
CA ALA A 51 -8.39 5.22 -11.68
C ALA A 51 -7.77 3.88 -11.28
N ASP A 52 -7.50 3.00 -12.24
CA ASP A 52 -6.81 1.72 -12.03
C ASP A 52 -5.42 1.93 -11.42
N PHE A 53 -4.64 2.87 -11.97
CA PHE A 53 -3.34 3.26 -11.46
C PHE A 53 -3.42 3.74 -10.00
N ARG A 54 -4.30 4.70 -9.69
CA ARG A 54 -4.48 5.21 -8.32
C ARG A 54 -4.85 4.12 -7.33
N ARG A 55 -5.71 3.17 -7.74
CA ARG A 55 -6.09 2.02 -6.89
C ARG A 55 -4.89 1.11 -6.60
N ARG A 56 -4.02 0.87 -7.58
CA ARG A 56 -2.79 0.06 -7.39
C ARG A 56 -1.78 0.75 -6.50
N VAL A 57 -1.55 2.05 -6.70
CA VAL A 57 -0.60 2.83 -5.90
C VAL A 57 -1.06 2.99 -4.46
N ARG A 58 -2.31 3.42 -4.24
CA ARG A 58 -2.86 3.58 -2.88
C ARG A 58 -3.10 2.26 -2.16
N GLY A 59 -3.40 1.20 -2.92
CA GLY A 59 -3.66 -0.13 -2.36
C GLY A 59 -2.40 -0.84 -1.85
N GLY A 60 -1.20 -0.32 -2.15
CA GLY A 60 0.06 -1.01 -1.96
C GLY A 60 0.18 -2.18 -2.93
N SER A 61 1.32 -2.27 -3.63
CA SER A 61 1.59 -3.34 -4.60
C SER A 61 1.77 -4.73 -3.99
N LEU A 62 1.49 -4.95 -2.71
CA LEU A 62 1.44 -6.29 -2.15
C LEU A 62 0.11 -6.93 -2.53
N PRO A 63 0.10 -8.02 -3.32
CA PRO A 63 -1.13 -8.73 -3.62
C PRO A 63 -1.77 -9.08 -2.28
N ARG A 64 -2.99 -8.59 -2.00
CA ARG A 64 -3.72 -8.88 -0.74
C ARG A 64 -3.73 -10.39 -0.42
N ARG A 65 -3.63 -11.23 -1.46
CA ARG A 65 -3.47 -12.69 -1.37
C ARG A 65 -2.12 -13.12 -0.75
N ALA A 66 -1.02 -12.48 -1.09
CA ALA A 66 0.31 -12.75 -0.55
C ALA A 66 0.37 -12.42 0.95
N VAL A 67 -0.16 -11.27 1.37
CA VAL A 67 -0.24 -10.87 2.78
C VAL A 67 -1.09 -11.84 3.59
N ARG A 68 -2.26 -12.24 3.07
CA ARG A 68 -3.13 -13.24 3.71
C ARG A 68 -2.49 -14.63 3.81
N ARG A 69 -1.66 -15.03 2.84
CA ARG A 69 -0.92 -16.29 2.90
C ARG A 69 0.21 -16.23 3.94
N ALA A 70 1.01 -15.17 3.93
CA ALA A 70 2.11 -14.96 4.89
C ALA A 70 1.59 -14.98 6.33
N THR A 71 0.51 -14.26 6.62
CA THR A 71 -0.12 -14.24 7.96
C THR A 71 -0.64 -15.60 8.43
N ARG A 72 -1.20 -16.42 7.53
CA ARG A 72 -1.63 -17.79 7.87
C ARG A 72 -0.45 -18.70 8.19
N VAL A 73 0.63 -18.61 7.42
CA VAL A 73 1.85 -19.41 7.66
C VAL A 73 2.47 -19.03 9.00
N LEU A 74 2.61 -17.73 9.27
CA LEU A 74 3.15 -17.23 10.53
C LEU A 74 2.32 -17.67 11.74
N ARG A 75 0.98 -17.62 11.65
CA ARG A 75 0.10 -18.13 12.73
C ARG A 75 0.31 -19.63 12.99
N ARG A 76 0.47 -20.45 11.95
CA ARG A 76 0.70 -21.90 12.10
C ARG A 76 2.06 -22.20 12.73
N VAL A 77 3.09 -21.45 12.38
CA VAL A 77 4.42 -21.57 12.99
C VAL A 77 4.36 -21.17 14.46
N ALA A 78 3.75 -20.04 14.78
CA ALA A 78 3.57 -19.58 16.15
C ALA A 78 2.82 -20.60 17.01
N SER A 79 1.73 -21.19 16.51
CA SER A 79 0.98 -22.23 17.23
C SER A 79 1.78 -23.52 17.48
N ARG A 80 2.71 -23.86 16.58
CA ARG A 80 3.60 -25.02 16.77
C ARG A 80 4.68 -24.74 17.82
N MET A 81 5.20 -23.52 17.85
CA MET A 81 6.19 -23.10 18.83
C MET A 81 5.61 -23.06 20.25
N THR A 82 4.37 -22.60 20.42
CA THR A 82 3.72 -22.61 21.76
C THR A 82 3.51 -24.04 22.27
N VAL A 83 3.06 -24.96 21.41
CA VAL A 83 2.91 -26.37 21.79
C VAL A 83 4.25 -27.01 22.16
N ALA A 84 5.30 -26.76 21.38
CA ALA A 84 6.64 -27.25 21.70
C ALA A 84 7.16 -26.71 23.04
N ALA A 85 6.93 -25.42 23.32
CA ALA A 85 7.28 -24.80 24.59
C ALA A 85 6.48 -25.37 25.78
N ASP A 86 5.21 -25.72 25.59
CA ASP A 86 4.38 -26.35 26.62
C ASP A 86 4.83 -27.77 26.92
N VAL A 87 5.18 -28.56 25.90
CA VAL A 87 5.72 -29.92 26.07
C VAL A 87 7.07 -29.88 26.79
N ALA A 88 7.97 -28.97 26.41
CA ALA A 88 9.26 -28.80 27.08
C ALA A 88 9.09 -28.40 28.56
N ARG A 89 8.16 -27.49 28.87
CA ARG A 89 7.84 -27.13 30.26
C ARG A 89 7.27 -28.30 31.06
N GLY A 90 6.46 -29.15 30.44
CA GLY A 90 5.95 -30.38 31.05
C GLY A 90 7.06 -31.36 31.38
N TRP A 91 7.97 -31.59 30.44
CA TRP A 91 9.14 -32.46 30.62
C TRP A 91 10.07 -31.99 31.74
N ILE A 92 10.41 -30.70 31.77
CA ILE A 92 11.26 -30.11 32.82
C ILE A 92 10.62 -30.26 34.21
N ARG A 93 9.30 -30.04 34.31
CA ARG A 93 8.57 -30.22 35.59
C ARG A 93 8.49 -31.67 36.05
N GLY A 94 8.40 -32.63 35.12
CA GLY A 94 8.46 -34.05 35.44
C GLY A 94 9.84 -34.43 35.97
N TRP A 95 10.88 -34.05 35.25
CA TRP A 95 12.26 -34.32 35.62
C TRP A 95 12.66 -33.72 36.98
N ILE A 96 12.25 -32.47 37.27
CA ILE A 96 12.49 -31.85 38.58
C ILE A 96 11.78 -32.60 39.71
N ARG A 97 10.57 -33.14 39.46
CA ARG A 97 9.82 -33.90 40.45
C ARG A 97 10.50 -35.24 40.77
N ASP A 98 11.03 -35.91 39.76
CA ASP A 98 11.74 -37.18 39.90
C ASP A 98 13.14 -37.02 40.55
N LEU A 99 13.70 -35.81 40.54
CA LEU A 99 15.00 -35.49 41.16
C LEU A 99 14.92 -35.05 42.63
N LEU A 100 13.74 -34.66 43.11
CA LEU A 100 13.51 -34.12 44.46
C LEU A 100 12.64 -35.03 45.34
N GLY A 101 12.28 -36.23 44.85
CA GLY A 101 11.62 -37.30 45.60
C GLY A 101 12.54 -38.49 45.76
#